data_AF-J2RDR9-F1
#
_entry.id   AF-J2RDR9-F1
#
_cell.length_a   1.000
_cell.length_b   1.000
_cell.length_c   1.000
_cell.angle_alpha   90.00
_cell.angle_beta   90.00
_cell.angle_gamma   90.00
#
_symmetry.space_group_name_H-M   'P 1'
#
loop_
_entity.id
_entity.type
_entity.pdbx_description
1 polymer ?
#
loop_
_entity_poly.entity_id
_entity_poly.type
_entity_poly.pdbx_seq_one_letter_code
_entity_poly.pdbx_strand_id
1 'polypeptide(L)'
;MTGISKWHVLIGGFIAYLFDAMEIILLTLALPVIRQDLGFSLHEVGALASATLLGIGVSGVATGWYSDNFGRRNALIASLAIFGALTCVFAFAHDLYVMAGLRFLSGLGLGGVWTILSAYIVETWPPKQRARAISFVISAFPVGAIAAALAAKFMLPEWRLMFFVSGASVILPIIYVYFLIPESPAWKAQRDTHGTTAQRISVSEIFSPELLRYTLLGSLAASFALLGSWGVSTWLPTYLIQDRGLSLASMTSFMAVLHLGNFFGLNVFGFIADRIGKRLTIVISLLLTSMMALVYVYTTQTQSLIWIGAGYAFFMVFAGLFGSYFSEMYPIRVRTLGAGFCFNMGRGLAAFAPVLLSGIASFYSLAAGLMVCAGFYVISALFVISMPRNKTVCEVSTQAGTADIGKQAIG
;
A
#
# COMPACT_ATOMS: atom_id res chain seq x y z
N MET A 1 0.87 7.89 -30.79
CA MET A 1 0.08 7.09 -29.81
C MET A 1 -0.30 8.01 -28.65
N THR A 2 -1.38 8.76 -28.80
CA THR A 2 -1.58 10.05 -28.12
C THR A 2 -2.75 10.01 -27.14
N GLY A 3 -2.47 10.36 -25.88
CA GLY A 3 -3.46 10.85 -24.91
C GLY A 3 -4.18 9.81 -24.04
N ILE A 4 -4.66 8.69 -24.59
CA ILE A 4 -5.78 7.97 -23.95
C ILE A 4 -5.35 6.88 -22.93
N SER A 5 -4.19 6.21 -23.05
CA SER A 5 -3.91 5.03 -22.18
C SER A 5 -3.53 5.36 -20.72
N LYS A 6 -2.70 6.38 -20.47
CA LYS A 6 -2.14 6.65 -19.12
C LYS A 6 -3.20 7.13 -18.12
N TRP A 7 -4.22 7.83 -18.59
CA TRP A 7 -5.32 8.33 -17.76
C TRP A 7 -6.27 7.20 -17.36
N HIS A 8 -6.49 6.23 -18.23
CA HIS A 8 -7.26 5.03 -17.87
C HIS A 8 -6.53 4.20 -16.80
N VAL A 9 -5.20 4.06 -16.90
CA VAL A 9 -4.39 3.41 -15.85
C VAL A 9 -4.49 4.19 -14.53
N LEU A 10 -4.49 5.52 -14.58
CA LEU A 10 -4.63 6.38 -13.39
C LEU A 10 -6.00 6.23 -12.73
N ILE A 11 -7.09 6.40 -13.50
CA ILE A 11 -8.46 6.33 -12.99
C ILE A 11 -8.79 4.91 -12.54
N GLY A 12 -8.47 3.92 -13.35
CA GLY A 12 -8.70 2.52 -13.02
C GLY A 12 -7.86 2.06 -11.82
N GLY A 13 -6.62 2.54 -11.71
CA GLY A 13 -5.79 2.33 -10.53
C GLY A 13 -6.36 2.98 -9.28
N PHE A 14 -6.88 4.20 -9.38
CA PHE A 14 -7.53 4.89 -8.26
C PHE A 14 -8.77 4.11 -7.79
N ILE A 15 -9.64 3.69 -8.70
CA ILE A 15 -10.83 2.91 -8.37
C ILE A 15 -10.40 1.56 -7.75
N ALA A 16 -9.48 0.82 -8.38
CA ALA A 16 -9.00 -0.45 -7.85
C ALA A 16 -8.42 -0.33 -6.44
N TYR A 17 -7.61 0.70 -6.18
CA TYR A 17 -7.00 0.93 -4.87
C TYR A 17 -7.98 1.49 -3.83
N LEU A 18 -9.06 2.16 -4.26
CA LEU A 18 -10.18 2.54 -3.40
C LEU A 18 -10.87 1.30 -2.83
N PHE A 19 -11.18 0.31 -3.69
CA PHE A 19 -11.80 -0.94 -3.26
C PHE A 19 -10.86 -1.79 -2.37
N ASP A 20 -9.56 -1.83 -2.68
CA ASP A 20 -8.53 -2.43 -1.82
C ASP A 20 -8.55 -1.84 -0.40
N ALA A 21 -8.50 -0.51 -0.31
CA ALA A 21 -8.52 0.18 0.98
C ALA A 21 -9.85 -0.01 1.72
N MET A 22 -10.97 0.03 1.00
CA MET A 22 -12.30 -0.18 1.58
C MET A 22 -12.40 -1.55 2.25
N GLU A 23 -11.94 -2.62 1.58
CA GLU A 23 -12.01 -3.99 2.11
C GLU A 23 -11.21 -4.17 3.41
N ILE A 24 -9.98 -3.64 3.42
CA ILE A 24 -9.09 -3.68 4.59
C ILE A 24 -9.74 -2.99 5.80
N ILE A 25 -10.37 -1.83 5.58
CA ILE A 25 -10.98 -1.04 6.66
C ILE A 25 -12.32 -1.65 7.11
N LEU A 26 -13.12 -2.20 6.18
CA LEU A 26 -14.39 -2.86 6.49
C LEU A 26 -14.21 -4.00 7.50
N LEU A 27 -13.16 -4.82 7.37
CA LEU A 27 -12.86 -5.86 8.34
C LEU A 27 -12.71 -5.29 9.75
N THR A 28 -11.84 -4.30 9.92
CA THR A 28 -11.56 -3.66 11.21
C THR A 28 -12.83 -3.10 11.86
N LEU A 29 -13.71 -2.48 11.08
CA LEU A 29 -14.98 -1.92 11.56
C LEU A 29 -16.01 -3.00 11.92
N ALA A 30 -16.00 -4.15 11.23
CA ALA A 30 -16.93 -5.25 11.45
C ALA A 30 -16.53 -6.17 12.61
N LEU A 31 -15.24 -6.20 13.03
CA LEU A 31 -14.75 -7.13 14.06
C LEU A 31 -15.59 -7.16 15.35
N PRO A 32 -16.03 -6.02 15.94
CA PRO A 32 -16.85 -6.06 17.16
C PRO A 32 -18.20 -6.75 16.95
N VAL A 33 -18.83 -6.55 15.79
CA VAL A 33 -20.12 -7.16 15.44
C VAL A 33 -19.94 -8.65 15.16
N ILE A 34 -18.93 -9.03 14.38
CA ILE A 34 -18.57 -10.44 14.13
C ILE A 34 -18.30 -11.17 15.44
N ARG A 35 -17.57 -10.53 16.36
CA ARG A 35 -17.28 -11.06 17.69
C ARG A 35 -18.56 -11.38 18.46
N GLN A 36 -19.50 -10.44 18.49
CA GLN A 36 -20.75 -10.59 19.21
C GLN A 36 -21.66 -11.65 18.57
N ASP A 37 -21.71 -11.68 17.23
CA ASP A 37 -22.57 -12.58 16.45
C ASP A 37 -22.10 -14.04 16.50
N LEU A 38 -20.80 -14.29 16.39
CA LEU A 38 -20.22 -15.64 16.37
C LEU A 38 -19.68 -16.12 17.74
N GLY A 39 -19.73 -15.26 18.76
CA GLY A 39 -19.25 -15.59 20.10
C GLY A 39 -17.73 -15.75 20.23
N PHE A 40 -16.97 -15.21 19.27
CA PHE A 40 -15.51 -15.27 19.30
C PHE A 40 -14.91 -14.46 20.45
N SER A 41 -13.78 -14.94 20.97
CA SER A 41 -12.92 -14.20 21.88
C SER A 41 -12.21 -13.04 21.17
N LEU A 42 -11.64 -12.13 21.96
CA LEU A 42 -10.88 -11.00 21.43
C LEU A 42 -9.63 -11.46 20.63
N HIS A 43 -9.01 -12.56 21.08
CA HIS A 43 -7.84 -13.14 20.41
C HIS A 43 -8.19 -13.71 19.03
N GLU A 44 -9.36 -14.34 18.90
CA GLU A 44 -9.81 -14.97 17.66
C GLU A 44 -10.17 -13.92 16.59
N VAL A 45 -10.92 -12.86 16.94
CA VAL A 45 -11.18 -11.76 15.98
C VAL A 45 -9.93 -10.96 15.63
N GLY A 46 -8.98 -10.83 16.56
CA GLY A 46 -7.65 -10.29 16.29
C GLY A 46 -6.87 -11.14 15.27
N ALA A 47 -6.99 -12.47 15.33
CA ALA A 47 -6.35 -13.38 14.38
C ALA A 47 -6.87 -13.20 12.95
N LEU A 48 -8.16 -12.84 12.76
CA LEU A 48 -8.72 -12.55 11.42
C LEU A 48 -8.08 -11.32 10.76
N ALA A 49 -7.86 -10.25 11.52
CA ALA A 49 -7.16 -9.06 11.03
C ALA A 49 -5.70 -9.38 10.68
N SER A 50 -5.01 -10.09 11.58
CA SER A 50 -3.63 -10.53 11.37
C SER A 50 -3.49 -11.43 10.15
N ALA A 51 -4.41 -12.37 9.93
CA ALA A 51 -4.41 -13.26 8.76
C ALA A 51 -4.44 -12.46 7.45
N THR A 52 -5.28 -11.42 7.38
CA THR A 52 -5.36 -10.53 6.21
C THR A 52 -4.03 -9.82 5.95
N LEU A 53 -3.42 -9.24 6.99
CA LEU A 53 -2.15 -8.53 6.86
C LEU A 53 -0.96 -9.45 6.55
N LEU A 54 -0.96 -10.69 7.05
CA LEU A 54 0.03 -11.70 6.68
C LEU A 54 -0.11 -12.12 5.21
N GLY A 55 -1.34 -12.32 4.74
CA GLY A 55 -1.62 -12.58 3.33
C GLY A 55 -1.12 -11.44 2.44
N ILE A 56 -1.45 -10.21 2.81
CA ILE A 56 -0.91 -9.00 2.17
C ILE A 56 0.62 -9.01 2.18
N GLY A 57 1.23 -9.41 3.29
CA GLY A 57 2.68 -9.45 3.45
C GLY A 57 3.38 -10.35 2.43
N VAL A 58 2.84 -11.56 2.26
CA VAL A 58 3.38 -12.58 1.34
C VAL A 58 3.03 -12.25 -0.12
N SER A 59 1.97 -11.48 -0.37
CA SER A 59 1.48 -11.18 -1.72
C SER A 59 2.54 -10.59 -2.65
N GLY A 60 3.47 -9.78 -2.14
CA GLY A 60 4.46 -9.07 -2.95
C GLY A 60 5.29 -9.99 -3.85
N VAL A 61 5.55 -11.21 -3.37
CA VAL A 61 6.21 -12.26 -4.16
C VAL A 61 5.27 -12.83 -5.22
N ALA A 62 4.11 -13.33 -4.79
CA ALA A 62 3.19 -14.06 -5.67
C ALA A 62 2.61 -13.17 -6.78
N THR A 63 2.09 -12.01 -6.42
CA THR A 63 1.45 -11.08 -7.37
C THR A 63 2.48 -10.32 -8.20
N GLY A 64 3.64 -10.00 -7.62
CA GLY A 64 4.75 -9.39 -8.33
C GLY A 64 5.31 -10.32 -9.40
N TRP A 65 5.57 -11.58 -9.04
CA TRP A 65 5.99 -12.62 -9.98
C TRP A 65 4.96 -12.85 -11.08
N TYR A 66 3.66 -12.95 -10.72
CA TYR A 66 2.60 -13.13 -11.69
C TYR A 66 2.50 -11.94 -12.66
N SER A 67 2.58 -10.71 -12.14
CA SER A 67 2.60 -9.48 -12.94
C SER A 67 3.76 -9.41 -13.92
N ASP A 68 4.97 -9.77 -13.47
CA ASP A 68 6.15 -9.72 -14.32
C ASP A 68 6.17 -10.81 -15.41
N ASN A 69 5.54 -11.97 -15.17
CA ASN A 69 5.48 -13.05 -16.18
C ASN A 69 4.24 -12.99 -17.09
N PHE A 70 3.09 -12.53 -16.60
CA PHE A 70 1.79 -12.64 -17.30
C PHE A 70 1.15 -11.28 -17.66
N GLY A 71 1.78 -10.18 -17.28
CA GLY A 71 1.38 -8.82 -17.64
C GLY A 71 0.68 -8.08 -16.49
N ARG A 72 0.78 -6.75 -16.51
CA ARG A 72 0.28 -5.87 -15.45
C ARG A 72 -1.24 -5.90 -15.39
N ARG A 73 -1.89 -5.87 -16.56
CA ARG A 73 -3.35 -5.85 -16.67
C ARG A 73 -3.96 -7.13 -16.11
N ASN A 74 -3.42 -8.27 -16.54
CA ASN A 74 -3.94 -9.58 -16.14
C ASN A 74 -3.71 -9.84 -14.64
N ALA A 75 -2.56 -9.40 -14.11
CA ALA A 75 -2.30 -9.47 -12.69
C ALA A 75 -3.25 -8.60 -11.88
N LEU A 76 -3.56 -7.38 -12.34
CA LEU A 76 -4.49 -6.50 -11.62
C LEU A 76 -5.90 -7.10 -11.58
N ILE A 77 -6.37 -7.65 -12.71
CA ILE A 77 -7.67 -8.33 -12.78
C ILE A 77 -7.69 -9.57 -11.87
N ALA A 78 -6.64 -10.39 -11.89
CA ALA A 78 -6.55 -11.58 -11.04
C ALA A 78 -6.56 -11.21 -9.56
N SER A 79 -5.78 -10.19 -9.16
CA SER A 79 -5.74 -9.66 -7.79
C SER A 79 -7.13 -9.20 -7.34
N LEU A 80 -7.82 -8.38 -8.14
CA LEU A 80 -9.18 -7.91 -7.88
C LEU A 80 -10.18 -9.08 -7.77
N ALA A 81 -10.12 -10.03 -8.70
CA ALA A 81 -11.03 -11.17 -8.71
C ALA A 81 -10.83 -12.08 -7.49
N ILE A 82 -9.58 -12.32 -7.08
CA ILE A 82 -9.25 -13.15 -5.92
C ILE A 82 -9.82 -12.53 -4.65
N PHE A 83 -9.49 -11.27 -4.34
CA PHE A 83 -9.99 -10.70 -3.09
C PHE A 83 -11.51 -10.45 -3.15
N GLY A 84 -12.05 -9.97 -4.27
CA GLY A 84 -13.49 -9.73 -4.41
C GLY A 84 -14.33 -11.01 -4.21
N ALA A 85 -13.94 -12.11 -4.86
CA ALA A 85 -14.64 -13.39 -4.72
C ALA A 85 -14.48 -13.98 -3.31
N LEU A 86 -13.28 -13.95 -2.73
CA LEU A 86 -13.05 -14.46 -1.38
C LEU A 86 -13.76 -13.64 -0.30
N THR A 87 -13.89 -12.33 -0.51
CA THR A 87 -14.68 -11.45 0.36
C THR A 87 -16.18 -11.76 0.27
N CYS A 88 -16.71 -12.11 -0.92
CA CYS A 88 -18.07 -12.66 -1.04
C CYS A 88 -18.23 -13.98 -0.28
N VAL A 89 -17.29 -14.91 -0.46
CA VAL A 89 -17.36 -16.22 0.20
C VAL A 89 -17.27 -16.08 1.72
N PHE A 90 -16.48 -15.14 2.22
CA PHE A 90 -16.36 -14.85 3.65
C PHE A 90 -17.69 -14.48 4.31
N ALA A 91 -18.62 -13.85 3.58
CA ALA A 91 -19.94 -13.50 4.10
C ALA A 91 -20.75 -14.73 4.58
N PHE A 92 -20.40 -15.93 4.10
CA PHE A 92 -21.09 -17.17 4.44
C PHE A 92 -20.32 -18.05 5.43
N ALA A 93 -19.11 -17.64 5.83
CA ALA A 93 -18.27 -18.39 6.74
C ALA A 93 -18.69 -18.18 8.21
N HIS A 94 -18.60 -19.25 8.98
CA HIS A 94 -18.98 -19.29 10.41
C HIS A 94 -17.85 -19.84 11.29
N ASP A 95 -16.98 -20.68 10.72
CA ASP A 95 -15.83 -21.25 11.41
C ASP A 95 -14.63 -20.31 11.36
N LEU A 96 -13.95 -20.15 12.50
CA LEU A 96 -12.82 -19.25 12.65
C LEU A 96 -11.67 -19.57 11.69
N TYR A 97 -11.32 -20.84 11.54
CA TYR A 97 -10.18 -21.25 10.71
C TYR A 97 -10.49 -21.06 9.22
N VAL A 98 -11.72 -21.35 8.81
CA VAL A 98 -12.20 -21.03 7.45
C VAL A 98 -12.15 -19.53 7.21
N MET A 99 -12.66 -18.73 8.14
CA MET A 99 -12.63 -17.26 8.05
C MET A 99 -11.19 -16.74 7.97
N ALA A 100 -10.28 -17.23 8.80
CA ALA A 100 -8.87 -16.86 8.79
C ALA A 100 -8.19 -17.26 7.47
N GLY A 101 -8.47 -18.45 6.94
CA GLY A 101 -7.96 -18.90 5.65
C GLY A 101 -8.44 -18.02 4.50
N LEU A 102 -9.73 -17.69 4.46
CA LEU A 102 -10.31 -16.78 3.46
C LEU A 102 -9.69 -15.37 3.56
N ARG A 103 -9.46 -14.87 4.78
CA ARG A 103 -8.81 -13.58 5.03
C ARG A 103 -7.35 -13.58 4.57
N PHE A 104 -6.61 -14.63 4.86
CA PHE A 104 -5.23 -14.78 4.37
C PHE A 104 -5.17 -14.81 2.83
N LEU A 105 -6.03 -15.61 2.20
CA LEU A 105 -6.08 -15.70 0.73
C LEU A 105 -6.58 -14.40 0.08
N SER A 106 -7.57 -13.73 0.68
CA SER A 106 -8.00 -12.39 0.25
C SER A 106 -6.85 -11.38 0.35
N GLY A 107 -6.07 -11.47 1.44
CA GLY A 107 -4.85 -10.70 1.65
C GLY A 107 -3.84 -10.82 0.51
N LEU A 108 -3.68 -12.02 -0.08
CA LEU A 108 -2.83 -12.21 -1.26
C LEU A 108 -3.31 -11.38 -2.45
N GLY A 109 -4.62 -11.29 -2.66
CA GLY A 109 -5.24 -10.43 -3.68
C GLY A 109 -5.03 -8.95 -3.38
N LEU A 110 -5.38 -8.50 -2.18
CA LEU A 110 -5.30 -7.09 -1.73
C LEU A 110 -3.89 -6.52 -1.86
N GLY A 111 -2.89 -7.22 -1.33
CA GLY A 111 -1.51 -6.75 -1.39
C GLY A 111 -0.96 -6.64 -2.82
N GLY A 112 -1.55 -7.37 -3.78
CA GLY A 112 -1.21 -7.28 -5.19
C GLY A 112 -1.56 -5.96 -5.85
N VAL A 113 -2.64 -5.28 -5.42
CA VAL A 113 -3.12 -4.05 -6.08
C VAL A 113 -2.04 -2.97 -6.01
N TRP A 114 -1.48 -2.70 -4.83
CA TRP A 114 -0.39 -1.74 -4.67
C TRP A 114 0.83 -2.12 -5.50
N THR A 115 1.24 -3.40 -5.40
CA THR A 115 2.40 -3.96 -6.10
C THR A 115 2.32 -3.73 -7.59
N ILE A 116 1.19 -4.07 -8.21
CA ILE A 116 0.98 -3.98 -9.65
C ILE A 116 0.87 -2.52 -10.09
N LEU A 117 0.09 -1.70 -9.39
CA LEU A 117 -0.11 -0.28 -9.75
C LEU A 117 1.19 0.54 -9.65
N SER A 118 2.06 0.22 -8.69
CA SER A 118 3.36 0.89 -8.55
C SER A 118 4.21 0.76 -9.83
N ALA A 119 4.29 -0.44 -10.40
CA ALA A 119 5.00 -0.70 -11.65
C ALA A 119 4.23 -0.16 -12.87
N TYR A 120 2.91 -0.39 -12.91
CA TYR A 120 2.08 -0.07 -14.07
C TYR A 120 2.04 1.44 -14.35
N ILE A 121 1.93 2.27 -13.31
CA ILE A 121 1.98 3.73 -13.46
C ILE A 121 3.37 4.18 -13.91
N VAL A 122 4.46 3.66 -13.33
CA VAL A 122 5.84 3.98 -13.73
C VAL A 122 6.11 3.64 -15.19
N GLU A 123 5.53 2.56 -15.70
CA GLU A 123 5.68 2.11 -17.08
C GLU A 123 4.82 2.91 -18.09
N THR A 124 3.76 3.57 -17.64
CA THR A 124 2.81 4.27 -18.52
C THR A 124 2.92 5.79 -18.44
N TRP A 125 3.51 6.32 -17.37
CA TRP A 125 3.68 7.76 -17.16
C TRP A 125 5.10 8.25 -17.43
N PRO A 126 5.26 9.48 -17.99
CA PRO A 126 6.56 10.10 -18.19
C PRO A 126 7.34 10.24 -16.88
N PRO A 127 8.68 10.08 -16.87
CA PRO A 127 9.50 10.13 -15.65
C PRO A 127 9.23 11.33 -14.72
N LYS A 128 9.01 12.52 -15.30
CA LYS A 128 8.72 13.78 -14.57
C LYS A 128 7.33 13.87 -13.94
N GLN A 129 6.48 12.85 -14.13
CA GLN A 129 5.09 12.83 -13.66
C GLN A 129 4.75 11.55 -12.89
N ARG A 130 5.72 10.65 -12.67
CA ARG A 130 5.46 9.34 -12.05
C ARG A 130 5.12 9.48 -10.58
N ALA A 131 5.75 10.42 -9.86
CA ALA A 131 5.51 10.57 -8.43
C ALA A 131 4.11 11.13 -8.17
N ARG A 132 3.67 12.16 -8.91
CA ARG A 132 2.29 12.67 -8.79
C ARG A 132 1.24 11.65 -9.20
N ALA A 133 1.48 10.87 -10.26
CA ALA A 133 0.51 9.90 -10.75
C ALA A 133 0.29 8.76 -9.74
N ILE A 134 1.38 8.20 -9.18
CA ILE A 134 1.27 7.17 -8.15
C ILE A 134 0.66 7.73 -6.88
N SER A 135 1.09 8.92 -6.45
CA SER A 135 0.56 9.49 -5.20
C SER A 135 -0.93 9.82 -5.31
N PHE A 136 -1.41 10.25 -6.49
CA PHE A 136 -2.84 10.40 -6.75
C PHE A 136 -3.57 9.06 -6.62
N VAL A 137 -3.07 7.98 -7.24
CA VAL A 137 -3.68 6.64 -7.13
C VAL A 137 -3.70 6.17 -5.67
N ILE A 138 -2.59 6.33 -4.94
CA ILE A 138 -2.49 5.93 -3.53
C ILE A 138 -3.37 6.81 -2.62
N SER A 139 -3.70 8.04 -3.02
CA SER A 139 -4.68 8.88 -2.34
C SER A 139 -6.11 8.31 -2.36
N ALA A 140 -6.38 7.26 -3.15
CA ALA A 140 -7.63 6.52 -3.05
C ALA A 140 -7.81 5.82 -1.69
N PHE A 141 -6.74 5.54 -0.94
CA PHE A 141 -6.83 4.86 0.35
C PHE A 141 -7.67 5.61 1.40
N PRO A 142 -7.41 6.89 1.71
CA PRO A 142 -8.29 7.65 2.61
C PRO A 142 -9.73 7.77 2.10
N VAL A 143 -9.95 7.82 0.78
CA VAL A 143 -11.30 7.83 0.21
C VAL A 143 -12.02 6.49 0.43
N GLY A 144 -11.31 5.37 0.23
CA GLY A 144 -11.80 4.02 0.53
C GLY A 144 -12.09 3.81 2.01
N ALA A 145 -11.28 4.37 2.90
CA ALA A 145 -11.53 4.33 4.35
C ALA A 145 -12.83 5.07 4.73
N ILE A 146 -13.09 6.23 4.13
CA ILE A 146 -14.35 6.97 4.31
C ILE A 146 -15.53 6.16 3.74
N ALA A 147 -15.37 5.57 2.55
CA ALA A 147 -16.40 4.71 1.95
C ALA A 147 -16.71 3.48 2.84
N ALA A 148 -15.69 2.85 3.43
CA ALA A 148 -15.86 1.75 4.37
C ALA A 148 -16.61 2.19 5.63
N ALA A 149 -16.28 3.36 6.19
CA ALA A 149 -16.98 3.90 7.36
C ALA A 149 -18.46 4.20 7.05
N LEU A 150 -18.77 4.72 5.86
CA LEU A 150 -20.15 4.94 5.42
C LEU A 150 -20.90 3.63 5.23
N ALA A 151 -20.29 2.63 4.57
CA ALA A 151 -20.88 1.31 4.41
C ALA A 151 -21.16 0.66 5.79
N ALA A 152 -20.19 0.71 6.71
CA ALA A 152 -20.36 0.21 8.08
C ALA A 152 -21.50 0.92 8.83
N LYS A 153 -21.64 2.25 8.67
CA LYS A 153 -22.72 3.02 9.29
C LYS A 153 -24.12 2.58 8.83
N PHE A 154 -24.28 2.23 7.56
CA PHE A 154 -25.60 1.91 6.99
C PHE A 154 -25.92 0.41 6.96
N MET A 155 -24.91 -0.46 7.03
CA MET A 155 -25.07 -1.91 6.84
C MET A 155 -24.71 -2.74 8.07
N LEU A 156 -24.18 -2.16 9.14
CA LEU A 156 -24.04 -2.89 10.41
C LEU A 156 -25.35 -2.76 11.21
N PRO A 157 -25.80 -3.85 11.88
CA PRO A 157 -25.05 -5.06 12.20
C PRO A 157 -25.04 -6.18 11.13
N GLU A 158 -25.65 -6.00 9.96
CA GLU A 158 -25.72 -6.97 8.86
C GLU A 158 -24.38 -7.16 8.11
N TRP A 159 -23.31 -7.52 8.85
CA TRP A 159 -21.94 -7.63 8.37
C TRP A 159 -21.78 -8.62 7.21
N ARG A 160 -22.56 -9.72 7.19
CA ARG A 160 -22.54 -10.68 6.08
C ARG A 160 -22.94 -10.03 4.76
N LEU A 161 -24.06 -9.31 4.75
CA LEU A 161 -24.52 -8.58 3.56
C LEU A 161 -23.49 -7.52 3.16
N MET A 162 -22.89 -6.84 4.13
CA MET A 162 -21.85 -5.84 3.88
C MET A 162 -20.63 -6.41 3.14
N PHE A 163 -20.09 -7.57 3.57
CA PHE A 163 -18.98 -8.20 2.84
C PHE A 163 -19.41 -8.79 1.50
N PHE A 164 -20.62 -9.35 1.39
CA PHE A 164 -21.11 -9.86 0.11
C PHE A 164 -21.24 -8.75 -0.93
N VAL A 165 -21.89 -7.64 -0.59
CA VAL A 165 -22.05 -6.48 -1.48
C VAL A 165 -20.70 -5.84 -1.79
N SER A 166 -19.84 -5.66 -0.79
CA SER A 166 -18.49 -5.11 -0.97
C SER A 166 -17.65 -5.98 -1.91
N GLY A 167 -17.57 -7.29 -1.67
CA GLY A 167 -16.86 -8.23 -2.54
C GLY A 167 -17.42 -8.25 -3.97
N ALA A 168 -18.75 -8.26 -4.12
CA ALA A 168 -19.40 -8.29 -5.42
C ALA A 168 -19.15 -7.01 -6.21
N SER A 169 -19.12 -5.86 -5.52
CA SER A 169 -18.87 -4.55 -6.14
C SER A 169 -17.47 -4.40 -6.74
N VAL A 170 -16.52 -5.27 -6.39
CA VAL A 170 -15.19 -5.36 -7.05
C VAL A 170 -15.31 -5.71 -8.54
N ILE A 171 -16.45 -6.23 -9.00
CA ILE A 171 -16.70 -6.40 -10.44
C ILE A 171 -16.61 -5.06 -11.20
N LEU A 172 -16.90 -3.93 -10.56
CA LEU A 172 -16.85 -2.60 -11.17
C LEU A 172 -15.43 -2.21 -11.60
N PRO A 173 -14.41 -2.20 -10.72
CA PRO A 173 -13.03 -1.98 -11.16
C PRO A 173 -12.54 -3.08 -12.11
N ILE A 174 -12.98 -4.33 -11.99
CA ILE A 174 -12.60 -5.40 -12.95
C ILE A 174 -13.08 -5.08 -14.37
N ILE A 175 -14.35 -4.71 -14.53
CA ILE A 175 -14.93 -4.32 -15.82
C ILE A 175 -14.16 -3.12 -16.38
N TYR A 176 -13.92 -2.10 -15.58
CA TYR A 176 -13.17 -0.91 -16.01
C TYR A 176 -11.76 -1.28 -16.50
N VAL A 177 -11.01 -2.06 -15.71
CA VAL A 177 -9.65 -2.51 -16.07
C VAL A 177 -9.68 -3.36 -17.33
N TYR A 178 -10.67 -4.25 -17.46
CA TYR A 178 -10.78 -5.13 -18.61
C TYR A 178 -11.03 -4.35 -19.91
N PHE A 179 -11.99 -3.44 -19.93
CA PHE A 179 -12.36 -2.76 -21.18
C PHE A 179 -11.48 -1.56 -21.53
N LEU A 180 -10.96 -0.84 -20.54
CA LEU A 180 -10.38 0.50 -20.77
C LEU A 180 -8.88 0.59 -20.52
N ILE A 181 -8.29 -0.36 -19.78
CA ILE A 181 -6.86 -0.31 -19.46
C ILE A 181 -6.09 -1.26 -20.40
N PRO A 182 -5.25 -0.75 -21.31
CA PRO A 182 -4.41 -1.59 -22.16
C PRO A 182 -3.18 -2.08 -21.40
N GLU A 183 -2.68 -3.27 -21.75
CA GLU A 183 -1.45 -3.83 -21.18
C GLU A 183 -0.25 -2.86 -21.35
N SER A 184 0.67 -2.86 -20.37
CA SER A 184 1.85 -2.00 -20.31
C SER A 184 2.67 -2.05 -21.61
N PRO A 185 2.92 -0.90 -22.27
CA PRO A 185 3.76 -0.85 -23.46
C PRO A 185 5.20 -1.29 -23.19
N ALA A 186 5.73 -0.94 -22.01
CA ALA A 186 7.10 -1.28 -21.61
C ALA A 186 7.27 -2.79 -21.39
N TRP A 187 6.29 -3.42 -20.73
CA TRP A 187 6.28 -4.87 -20.54
C TRP A 187 6.10 -5.62 -21.87
N LYS A 188 5.19 -5.14 -22.74
CA LYS A 188 5.01 -5.74 -24.08
C LYS A 188 6.27 -5.65 -24.92
N ALA A 189 6.88 -4.47 -25.01
CA ALA A 189 8.12 -4.28 -25.76
C ALA A 189 9.23 -5.21 -25.27
N GLN A 190 9.41 -5.34 -23.95
CA GLN A 190 10.39 -6.27 -23.38
C GLN A 190 10.12 -7.72 -23.78
N ARG A 191 8.85 -8.15 -23.75
CA ARG A 191 8.46 -9.51 -24.11
C ARG A 191 8.63 -9.79 -25.61
N ASP A 192 8.37 -8.79 -26.45
CA ASP A 192 8.53 -8.90 -27.89
C ASP A 192 10.02 -9.00 -28.27
N THR A 193 10.92 -8.30 -27.57
CA THR A 193 12.37 -8.38 -27.80
C THR A 193 12.97 -9.74 -27.43
N HIS A 194 12.53 -10.36 -26.33
CA HIS A 194 13.11 -11.62 -25.83
C HIS A 194 12.32 -12.89 -26.25
N GLY A 195 11.18 -12.74 -26.91
CA GLY A 195 10.31 -13.84 -27.31
C GLY A 195 9.62 -14.55 -26.14
N THR A 196 8.67 -15.44 -26.45
CA THR A 196 7.96 -16.29 -25.47
C THR A 196 8.86 -17.35 -24.82
N THR A 197 10.05 -17.58 -25.38
CA THR A 197 11.11 -18.47 -24.88
C THR A 197 12.01 -17.83 -23.83
N ALA A 198 11.84 -16.54 -23.52
CA ALA A 198 12.54 -15.90 -22.41
C ALA A 198 12.28 -16.66 -21.10
N GLN A 199 13.35 -17.05 -20.39
CA GLN A 199 13.23 -17.75 -19.12
C GLN A 199 12.33 -16.97 -18.17
N ARG A 200 11.33 -17.68 -17.61
CA ARG A 200 10.45 -17.13 -16.57
C ARG A 200 11.28 -16.50 -15.47
N ILE A 201 10.79 -15.39 -14.98
CA ILE A 201 11.47 -14.65 -13.92
C ILE A 201 11.49 -15.51 -12.66
N SER A 202 12.67 -15.62 -12.06
CA SER A 202 12.83 -16.30 -10.77
C SER A 202 12.66 -15.30 -9.64
N VAL A 203 12.01 -15.71 -8.56
CA VAL A 203 11.93 -14.91 -7.33
C VAL A 203 13.32 -14.62 -6.77
N SER A 204 14.31 -15.49 -7.00
CA SER A 204 15.69 -15.26 -6.55
C SER A 204 16.39 -14.08 -7.24
N GLU A 205 15.88 -13.58 -8.36
CA GLU A 205 16.53 -12.53 -9.15
C GLU A 205 16.60 -11.19 -8.38
N ILE A 206 15.62 -10.89 -7.52
CA ILE A 206 15.66 -9.69 -6.67
C ILE A 206 16.70 -9.77 -5.56
N PHE A 207 17.27 -10.95 -5.33
CA PHE A 207 18.37 -11.20 -4.38
C PHE A 207 19.72 -11.39 -5.08
N SER A 208 19.80 -11.14 -6.39
CA SER A 208 21.07 -11.12 -7.11
C SER A 208 22.01 -10.06 -6.50
N PRO A 209 23.34 -10.22 -6.62
CA PRO A 209 24.31 -9.27 -6.05
C PRO A 209 24.06 -7.81 -6.45
N GLU A 210 23.51 -7.59 -7.65
CA GLU A 210 23.19 -6.27 -8.19
C GLU A 210 21.95 -5.63 -7.54
N LEU A 211 20.96 -6.44 -7.17
CA LEU A 211 19.67 -5.99 -6.65
C LEU A 211 19.52 -6.16 -5.13
N LEU A 212 20.31 -7.02 -4.50
CA LEU A 212 20.20 -7.39 -3.09
C LEU A 212 20.18 -6.17 -2.16
N ARG A 213 21.07 -5.20 -2.39
CA ARG A 213 21.15 -4.00 -1.56
C ARG A 213 19.89 -3.14 -1.68
N TYR A 214 19.30 -3.02 -2.87
CA TYR A 214 18.04 -2.30 -3.06
C TYR A 214 16.88 -3.03 -2.38
N THR A 215 16.83 -4.36 -2.52
CA THR A 215 15.81 -5.20 -1.92
C THR A 215 15.85 -5.14 -0.40
N LEU A 216 17.02 -5.28 0.22
CA LEU A 216 17.17 -5.24 1.69
C LEU A 216 16.86 -3.84 2.26
N LEU A 217 17.45 -2.78 1.69
CA LEU A 217 17.22 -1.43 2.21
C LEU A 217 15.80 -0.95 1.93
N GLY A 218 15.24 -1.25 0.75
CA GLY A 218 13.86 -0.91 0.35
C GLY A 218 12.85 -1.54 1.28
N SER A 219 13.06 -2.82 1.55
CA SER A 219 12.31 -3.61 2.52
C SER A 219 12.35 -3.02 3.93
N LEU A 220 13.55 -2.76 4.48
CA LEU A 220 13.69 -2.21 5.83
C LEU A 220 13.05 -0.82 5.93
N ALA A 221 13.27 0.04 4.93
CA ALA A 221 12.63 1.35 4.87
C ALA A 221 11.10 1.24 4.90
N ALA A 222 10.52 0.34 4.09
CA ALA A 222 9.08 0.11 4.07
C ALA A 222 8.57 -0.45 5.41
N SER A 223 9.24 -1.44 5.98
CA SER A 223 8.86 -2.05 7.26
C SER A 223 8.79 -1.06 8.39
N PHE A 224 9.82 -0.23 8.57
CA PHE A 224 9.82 0.77 9.64
C PHE A 224 8.77 1.86 9.41
N ALA A 225 8.60 2.36 8.17
CA ALA A 225 7.55 3.34 7.89
C ALA A 225 6.14 2.76 8.14
N LEU A 226 5.91 1.51 7.73
CA LEU A 226 4.63 0.84 7.90
C LEU A 226 4.34 0.49 9.35
N LEU A 227 5.33 0.00 10.12
CA LEU A 227 5.22 -0.18 11.58
C LEU A 227 4.79 1.12 12.27
N GLY A 228 5.41 2.25 11.91
CA GLY A 228 5.02 3.57 12.43
C GLY A 228 3.57 3.94 12.06
N SER A 229 3.19 3.78 10.79
CA SER A 229 1.86 4.24 10.30
C SER A 229 0.70 3.38 10.78
N TRP A 230 0.83 2.05 10.72
CA TRP A 230 -0.18 1.12 11.22
C TRP A 230 -0.25 1.18 12.74
N GLY A 231 0.89 1.37 13.39
CA GLY A 231 0.97 1.58 14.83
C GLY A 231 0.16 2.80 15.29
N VAL A 232 0.43 3.97 14.70
CA VAL A 232 -0.34 5.19 14.99
C VAL A 232 -1.81 5.00 14.62
N SER A 233 -2.13 4.51 13.42
CA SER A 233 -3.52 4.38 12.96
C SER A 233 -4.36 3.47 13.85
N THR A 234 -3.75 2.42 14.43
CA THR A 234 -4.43 1.48 15.32
C THR A 234 -4.72 2.09 16.70
N TRP A 235 -3.76 2.81 17.26
CA TRP A 235 -3.82 3.27 18.66
C TRP A 235 -4.26 4.72 18.84
N LEU A 236 -4.17 5.54 17.79
CA LEU A 236 -4.63 6.92 17.81
C LEU A 236 -6.11 7.09 18.21
N PRO A 237 -7.09 6.29 17.73
CA PRO A 237 -8.48 6.45 18.18
C PRO A 237 -8.64 6.12 19.67
N THR A 238 -7.99 5.06 20.14
CA THR A 238 -8.01 4.66 21.55
C THR A 238 -7.37 5.73 22.44
N TYR A 239 -6.22 6.26 22.03
CA TYR A 239 -5.53 7.36 22.72
C TYR A 239 -6.42 8.61 22.84
N LEU A 240 -7.14 8.96 21.78
CA LEU A 240 -8.05 10.11 21.80
C LEU A 240 -9.23 9.92 22.77
N ILE A 241 -9.74 8.70 22.92
CA ILE A 241 -10.84 8.42 23.84
C ILE A 241 -10.34 8.29 25.28
N GLN A 242 -9.31 7.47 25.50
CA GLN A 242 -8.85 7.08 26.84
C GLN A 242 -7.98 8.15 27.50
N ASP A 243 -6.97 8.67 26.81
CA ASP A 243 -6.01 9.62 27.38
C ASP A 243 -6.46 11.07 27.19
N ARG A 244 -7.19 11.37 26.10
CA ARG A 244 -7.68 12.72 25.80
C ARG A 244 -9.14 12.96 26.15
N GLY A 245 -9.86 11.93 26.60
CA GLY A 245 -11.25 12.05 27.05
C GLY A 245 -12.23 12.48 25.97
N LEU A 246 -11.91 12.29 24.68
CA LEU A 246 -12.80 12.68 23.60
C LEU A 246 -14.00 11.73 23.49
N SER A 247 -15.15 12.30 23.14
CA SER A 247 -16.33 11.52 22.78
C SER A 247 -16.06 10.69 21.51
N LEU A 248 -16.81 9.60 21.35
CA LEU A 248 -16.79 8.79 20.13
C LEU A 248 -17.04 9.63 18.87
N ALA A 249 -18.01 10.55 18.92
CA ALA A 249 -18.36 11.43 17.79
C ALA A 249 -17.23 12.40 17.42
N SER A 250 -16.54 12.95 18.43
CA SER A 250 -15.38 13.81 18.21
C SER A 250 -14.22 13.04 17.60
N MET A 251 -13.93 11.83 18.08
CA MET A 251 -12.88 10.97 17.52
C MET A 251 -13.15 10.64 16.05
N THR A 252 -14.39 10.29 15.68
CA THR A 252 -14.74 10.03 14.28
C THR A 252 -14.50 11.25 13.39
N SER A 253 -14.85 12.45 13.86
CA SER A 253 -14.56 13.71 13.15
C SER A 253 -13.06 13.95 12.98
N PHE A 254 -12.26 13.64 14.01
CA PHE A 254 -10.81 13.77 13.96
C PHE A 254 -10.18 12.83 12.93
N MET A 255 -10.64 11.58 12.89
CA MET A 255 -10.16 10.60 11.91
C MET A 255 -10.56 10.97 10.47
N ALA A 256 -11.75 11.53 10.27
CA ALA A 256 -12.16 12.03 8.96
C ALA A 256 -11.22 13.17 8.48
N VAL A 257 -10.92 14.13 9.35
CA VAL A 257 -9.98 15.23 9.03
C VAL A 257 -8.56 14.72 8.80
N LEU A 258 -8.12 13.69 9.54
CA LEU A 258 -6.84 13.02 9.33
C LEU A 258 -6.78 12.40 7.92
N HIS A 259 -7.80 11.67 7.49
CA HIS A 259 -7.86 11.10 6.14
C HIS A 259 -7.83 12.16 5.04
N LEU A 260 -8.50 13.31 5.24
CA LEU A 260 -8.41 14.44 4.33
C LEU A 260 -6.98 15.00 4.26
N GLY A 261 -6.33 15.18 5.42
CA GLY A 261 -4.92 15.57 5.50
C GLY A 261 -4.04 14.66 4.64
N ASN A 262 -4.17 13.34 4.79
CA ASN A 262 -3.43 12.35 3.99
C ASN A 262 -3.73 12.45 2.49
N PHE A 263 -5.00 12.62 2.11
CA PHE A 263 -5.41 12.76 0.71
C PHE A 263 -4.70 13.96 0.05
N PHE A 264 -4.77 15.13 0.66
CA PHE A 264 -4.11 16.33 0.13
C PHE A 264 -2.59 16.22 0.20
N GLY A 265 -2.05 15.64 1.27
CA GLY A 265 -0.62 15.37 1.44
C GLY A 265 -0.05 14.57 0.29
N LEU A 266 -0.64 13.41 -0.01
CA LEU A 266 -0.19 12.52 -1.09
C LEU A 266 -0.14 13.27 -2.42
N ASN A 267 -1.19 14.03 -2.72
CA ASN A 267 -1.26 14.81 -3.94
C ASN A 267 -0.16 15.89 -3.98
N VAL A 268 -0.03 16.73 -2.94
CA VAL A 268 0.99 17.80 -2.87
C VAL A 268 2.40 17.24 -2.95
N PHE A 269 2.73 16.23 -2.14
CA PHE A 269 4.08 15.66 -2.11
C PHE A 269 4.41 14.86 -3.37
N GLY A 270 3.42 14.32 -4.07
CA GLY A 270 3.61 13.76 -5.41
C GLY A 270 4.13 14.81 -6.41
N PHE A 271 3.55 16.03 -6.40
CA PHE A 271 4.05 17.15 -7.21
C PHE A 271 5.44 17.64 -6.76
N ILE A 272 5.70 17.68 -5.45
CA ILE A 272 7.02 18.07 -4.91
C ILE A 272 8.08 17.05 -5.33
N ALA A 273 7.80 15.75 -5.22
CA ALA A 273 8.71 14.67 -5.59
C ALA A 273 9.13 14.70 -7.06
N ASP A 274 8.22 15.09 -7.96
CA ASP A 274 8.55 15.28 -9.37
C ASP A 274 9.51 16.46 -9.61
N ARG A 275 9.60 17.44 -8.69
CA ARG A 275 10.45 18.63 -8.81
C ARG A 275 11.81 18.49 -8.13
N ILE A 276 11.82 18.07 -6.86
CA ILE A 276 13.05 18.02 -6.04
C ILE A 276 13.63 16.60 -5.90
N GLY A 277 12.95 15.61 -6.48
CA GLY A 277 13.33 14.21 -6.44
C GLY A 277 12.63 13.41 -5.34
N LYS A 278 12.29 12.16 -5.68
CA LYS A 278 11.52 11.24 -4.83
C LYS A 278 12.22 10.92 -3.52
N ARG A 279 13.51 10.57 -3.58
CA ARG A 279 14.28 10.18 -2.39
C ARG A 279 14.30 11.28 -1.32
N LEU A 280 14.62 12.52 -1.73
CA LEU A 280 14.62 13.66 -0.82
C LEU A 280 13.23 13.92 -0.24
N THR A 281 12.21 13.84 -1.09
CA THR A 281 10.82 14.04 -0.67
C THR A 281 10.33 12.97 0.30
N ILE A 282 10.72 11.70 0.11
CA ILE A 282 10.45 10.60 1.05
C ILE A 282 11.08 10.92 2.40
N VAL A 283 12.37 11.27 2.44
CA VAL A 283 13.08 11.59 3.69
C VAL A 283 12.41 12.74 4.42
N ILE A 284 12.11 13.85 3.70
CA ILE A 284 11.41 15.00 4.27
C ILE A 284 10.05 14.56 4.84
N SER A 285 9.27 13.79 4.08
CA SER A 285 7.94 13.34 4.52
C SER A 285 8.00 12.49 5.78
N LEU A 286 8.97 11.56 5.88
CA LEU A 286 9.15 10.70 7.05
C LEU A 286 9.56 11.50 8.29
N LEU A 287 10.50 12.44 8.13
CA LEU A 287 10.95 13.28 9.24
C LEU A 287 9.84 14.24 9.73
N LEU A 288 9.08 14.84 8.81
CA LEU A 288 7.95 15.70 9.17
C LEU A 288 6.79 14.89 9.79
N THR A 289 6.54 13.67 9.31
CA THR A 289 5.57 12.74 9.93
C THR A 289 5.99 12.40 11.36
N SER A 290 7.27 12.06 11.57
CA SER A 290 7.83 11.82 12.91
C SER A 290 7.67 13.03 13.82
N MET A 291 8.04 14.21 13.34
CA MET A 291 7.94 15.45 14.10
C MET A 291 6.50 15.75 14.47
N MET A 292 5.57 15.67 13.52
CA MET A 292 4.14 15.90 13.79
C MET A 292 3.54 14.87 14.73
N ALA A 293 3.97 13.59 14.67
CA ALA A 293 3.53 12.57 15.63
C ALA A 293 3.95 12.94 17.06
N LEU A 294 5.18 13.43 17.27
CA LEU A 294 5.63 13.92 18.58
C LEU A 294 4.85 15.16 19.03
N VAL A 295 4.69 16.14 18.13
CA VAL A 295 3.89 17.35 18.42
C VAL A 295 2.46 16.97 18.81
N TYR A 296 1.87 15.96 18.15
CA TYR A 296 0.54 15.44 18.49
C TYR A 296 0.48 14.90 19.92
N VAL A 297 1.46 14.08 20.31
CA VAL A 297 1.53 13.49 21.66
C VAL A 297 1.71 14.56 22.75
N TYR A 298 2.46 15.63 22.50
CA TYR A 298 2.69 16.68 23.50
C TYR A 298 1.62 17.78 23.53
N THR A 299 0.74 17.84 22.52
CA THR A 299 -0.31 18.87 22.50
C THR A 299 -1.43 18.52 23.47
N THR A 300 -1.66 19.39 24.46
CA THR A 300 -2.71 19.21 25.47
C THR A 300 -4.05 19.84 25.08
N GLN A 301 -4.04 20.84 24.20
CA GLN A 301 -5.25 21.54 23.80
C GLN A 301 -6.04 20.75 22.76
N THR A 302 -7.21 20.26 23.15
CA THR A 302 -8.10 19.43 22.32
C THR A 302 -8.44 20.03 20.97
N GLN A 303 -8.73 21.33 20.90
CA GLN A 303 -9.08 21.99 19.63
C GLN A 303 -7.90 22.01 18.64
N SER A 304 -6.67 22.00 19.12
CA SER A 304 -5.47 22.00 18.28
C SER A 304 -5.15 20.61 17.73
N LEU A 305 -5.52 19.55 18.45
CA LEU A 305 -5.25 18.15 18.06
C LEU A 305 -5.88 17.79 16.70
N ILE A 306 -7.03 18.36 16.33
CA ILE A 306 -7.64 18.06 15.02
C ILE A 306 -6.75 18.54 13.87
N TRP A 307 -6.17 19.73 13.99
CA TRP A 307 -5.32 20.34 12.98
C TRP A 307 -3.92 19.75 12.95
N ILE A 308 -3.37 19.42 14.12
CA ILE A 308 -2.09 18.71 14.21
C ILE A 308 -2.21 17.30 13.66
N GLY A 309 -3.36 16.63 13.85
CA GLY A 309 -3.67 15.34 13.25
C GLY A 309 -3.74 15.41 11.72
N ALA A 310 -4.40 16.45 11.21
CA ALA A 310 -4.41 16.74 9.78
C ALA A 310 -2.97 16.95 9.26
N GLY A 311 -2.14 17.70 9.98
CA GLY A 311 -0.74 17.94 9.65
C GLY A 311 0.11 16.67 9.68
N TYR A 312 -0.03 15.83 10.71
CA TYR A 312 0.60 14.51 10.79
C TYR A 312 0.27 13.68 9.55
N ALA A 313 -1.01 13.57 9.20
CA ALA A 313 -1.44 12.81 8.04
C ALA A 313 -1.02 13.43 6.71
N PHE A 314 -0.99 14.75 6.62
CA PHE A 314 -0.52 15.48 5.44
C PHE A 314 0.93 15.16 5.08
N PHE A 315 1.78 14.85 6.07
CA PHE A 315 3.15 14.41 5.82
C PHE A 315 3.30 12.88 5.65
N MET A 316 2.28 12.09 6.02
CA MET A 316 2.31 10.62 6.00
C MET A 316 2.13 10.03 4.57
N VAL A 317 2.94 10.48 3.62
CA VAL A 317 2.75 10.25 2.18
C VAL A 317 3.65 9.18 1.58
N PHE A 318 4.55 8.60 2.40
CA PHE A 318 5.63 7.73 1.96
C PHE A 318 5.16 6.53 1.13
N ALA A 319 3.94 6.01 1.35
CA ALA A 319 3.40 4.86 0.63
C ALA A 319 3.26 5.13 -0.89
N GLY A 320 2.80 6.34 -1.26
CA GLY A 320 2.74 6.76 -2.67
C GLY A 320 4.12 6.97 -3.27
N LEU A 321 5.01 7.59 -2.52
CA LEU A 321 6.36 7.87 -2.98
C LEU A 321 7.19 6.60 -3.15
N PHE A 322 7.08 5.63 -2.22
CA PHE A 322 7.69 4.31 -2.32
C PHE A 322 7.24 3.56 -3.57
N GLY A 323 5.97 3.63 -3.95
CA GLY A 323 5.50 2.96 -5.17
C GLY A 323 6.27 3.44 -6.40
N SER A 324 6.47 4.76 -6.51
CA SER A 324 7.21 5.35 -7.62
C SER A 324 8.73 5.20 -7.52
N TYR A 325 9.26 5.15 -6.30
CA TYR A 325 10.69 5.10 -6.05
C TYR A 325 11.20 3.67 -6.18
N PHE A 326 10.55 2.71 -5.52
CA PHE A 326 10.93 1.31 -5.57
C PHE A 326 10.85 0.74 -6.97
N SER A 327 9.76 1.01 -7.70
CA SER A 327 9.60 0.54 -9.09
C SER A 327 10.71 1.04 -10.02
N GLU A 328 11.33 2.18 -9.74
CA GLU A 328 12.45 2.69 -10.55
C GLU A 328 13.81 2.11 -10.15
N MET A 329 13.92 1.48 -8.97
CA MET A 329 15.15 0.80 -8.55
C MET A 329 15.38 -0.50 -9.33
N TYR A 330 14.33 -1.05 -9.93
CA TYR A 330 14.36 -2.35 -10.60
C TYR A 330 14.19 -2.23 -12.13
N PRO A 331 14.89 -3.09 -12.90
CA PRO A 331 14.68 -3.19 -14.33
C PRO A 331 13.26 -3.67 -14.62
N ILE A 332 12.72 -3.35 -15.81
CA ILE A 332 11.32 -3.68 -16.19
C ILE A 332 11.01 -5.16 -15.94
N ARG A 333 12.01 -6.03 -16.17
CA ARG A 333 11.92 -7.48 -15.96
C ARG A 333 11.37 -7.84 -14.59
N VAL A 334 12.00 -7.38 -13.52
CA VAL A 334 11.64 -7.75 -12.13
C VAL A 334 11.04 -6.60 -11.34
N ARG A 335 10.51 -5.61 -12.06
CA ARG A 335 10.08 -4.34 -11.48
C ARG A 335 8.96 -4.53 -10.48
N THR A 336 7.92 -5.27 -10.86
CA THR A 336 6.75 -5.45 -10.01
C THR A 336 7.11 -6.31 -8.81
N LEU A 337 7.85 -7.40 -9.04
CA LEU A 337 8.33 -8.29 -7.99
C LEU A 337 9.20 -7.56 -6.96
N GLY A 338 10.20 -6.79 -7.40
CA GLY A 338 11.12 -6.08 -6.51
C GLY A 338 10.41 -5.02 -5.67
N ALA A 339 9.61 -4.15 -6.33
CA ALA A 339 8.87 -3.10 -5.64
C ALA A 339 7.81 -3.68 -4.69
N GLY A 340 7.08 -4.69 -5.15
CA GLY A 340 6.07 -5.40 -4.38
C GLY A 340 6.65 -6.10 -3.16
N PHE A 341 7.75 -6.82 -3.32
CA PHE A 341 8.46 -7.47 -2.21
C PHE A 341 8.83 -6.47 -1.12
N CYS A 342 9.49 -5.36 -1.50
CA CYS A 342 9.93 -4.34 -0.54
C CYS A 342 8.77 -3.81 0.31
N PHE A 343 7.69 -3.38 -0.35
CA PHE A 343 6.58 -2.76 0.36
C PHE A 343 5.72 -3.75 1.14
N ASN A 344 5.38 -4.90 0.54
CA ASN A 344 4.49 -5.85 1.18
C ASN A 344 5.16 -6.58 2.33
N MET A 345 6.47 -6.88 2.28
CA MET A 345 7.14 -7.39 3.47
C MET A 345 6.99 -6.43 4.66
N GLY A 346 7.04 -5.12 4.41
CA GLY A 346 6.75 -4.12 5.43
C GLY A 346 5.31 -4.17 5.95
N ARG A 347 4.32 -4.45 5.09
CA ARG A 347 2.91 -4.62 5.51
C ARG A 347 2.73 -5.89 6.36
N GLY A 348 3.42 -6.98 5.99
CA GLY A 348 3.43 -8.22 6.75
C GLY A 348 4.05 -8.05 8.15
N LEU A 349 5.18 -7.34 8.25
CA LEU A 349 5.79 -7.01 9.54
C LEU A 349 4.93 -6.04 10.36
N ALA A 350 4.26 -5.09 9.70
CA ALA A 350 3.34 -4.17 10.36
C ALA A 350 2.10 -4.85 10.96
N ALA A 351 1.78 -6.09 10.56
CA ALA A 351 0.74 -6.90 11.20
C ALA A 351 0.98 -7.09 12.71
N PHE A 352 2.25 -7.03 13.13
CA PHE A 352 2.65 -7.18 14.52
C PHE A 352 2.76 -5.83 15.27
N ALA A 353 2.58 -4.70 14.59
CA ALA A 353 2.62 -3.37 15.20
C ALA A 353 1.62 -3.21 16.35
N PRO A 354 0.35 -3.66 16.22
CA PRO A 354 -0.60 -3.56 17.32
C PRO A 354 -0.14 -4.29 18.58
N VAL A 355 0.40 -5.51 18.45
CA VAL A 355 0.87 -6.32 19.59
C VAL A 355 2.08 -5.67 20.26
N LEU A 356 3.06 -5.25 19.46
CA LEU A 356 4.27 -4.57 19.96
C LEU A 356 3.90 -3.32 20.76
N LEU A 357 2.99 -2.51 20.23
CA LEU A 357 2.58 -1.25 20.85
C LEU A 357 1.62 -1.44 22.02
N SER A 358 0.77 -2.46 21.99
CA SER A 358 -0.05 -2.84 23.14
C SER A 358 0.83 -3.18 24.34
N GLY A 359 1.91 -3.93 24.13
CA GLY A 359 2.88 -4.25 25.18
C GLY A 359 3.48 -2.97 25.78
N ILE A 360 3.95 -2.05 24.94
CA ILE A 360 4.49 -0.76 25.40
C ILE A 360 3.42 0.03 26.17
N ALA A 361 2.19 0.08 25.67
CA ALA A 361 1.10 0.81 26.31
C ALA A 361 0.72 0.22 27.68
N SER A 362 0.75 -1.11 27.83
CA SER A 362 0.47 -1.78 29.10
C SER A 362 1.53 -1.56 30.17
N PHE A 363 2.81 -1.40 29.79
CA PHE A 363 3.90 -1.16 30.74
C PHE A 363 4.21 0.32 30.97
N TYR A 364 3.90 1.19 30.00
CA TYR A 364 4.22 2.62 30.05
C TYR A 364 2.97 3.48 29.82
N SER A 365 2.62 3.78 28.56
CA SER A 365 1.44 4.55 28.19
C SER A 365 1.15 4.47 26.70
N LEU A 366 -0.07 4.80 26.28
CA LEU A 366 -0.42 4.93 24.86
C LEU A 366 0.43 6.01 24.17
N ALA A 367 0.69 7.12 24.85
CA ALA A 367 1.62 8.16 24.40
C ALA A 367 3.03 7.59 24.09
N ALA A 368 3.57 6.72 24.95
CA ALA A 368 4.86 6.08 24.73
C ALA A 368 4.87 5.22 23.45
N GLY A 369 3.79 4.46 23.20
CA GLY A 369 3.63 3.70 21.95
C GLY A 369 3.67 4.59 20.71
N LEU A 370 2.96 5.73 20.73
CA LEU A 370 2.96 6.69 19.62
C LEU A 370 4.34 7.35 19.40
N MET A 371 5.09 7.61 20.48
CA MET A 371 6.47 8.12 20.37
C MET A 371 7.43 7.09 19.76
N VAL A 372 7.28 5.81 20.08
CA VAL A 372 8.06 4.73 19.42
C VAL A 372 7.74 4.66 17.93
N CYS A 373 6.47 4.84 17.54
CA CYS A 373 6.09 4.93 16.13
C CYS A 373 6.78 6.09 15.40
N ALA A 374 6.92 7.24 16.07
CA ALA A 374 7.67 8.38 15.53
C ALA A 374 9.13 7.99 15.23
N GLY A 375 9.79 7.29 16.17
CA GLY A 375 11.13 6.75 15.99
C GLY A 375 11.29 5.83 14.77
N PHE A 376 10.28 5.01 14.46
CA PHE A 376 10.32 4.15 13.28
C PHE A 376 10.36 4.95 11.96
N TYR A 377 9.72 6.11 11.87
CA TYR A 377 9.85 6.95 10.67
C TYR A 377 11.27 7.50 10.50
N VAL A 378 11.94 7.88 11.59
CA VAL A 378 13.34 8.31 11.55
C VAL A 378 14.24 7.18 11.05
N ILE A 379 14.06 5.98 11.59
CA ILE A 379 14.81 4.78 11.15
C ILE A 379 14.55 4.49 9.66
N SER A 380 13.31 4.57 9.21
CA SER A 380 12.97 4.45 7.79
C SER A 380 13.69 5.49 6.94
N ALA A 381 13.73 6.75 7.38
CA ALA A 381 14.44 7.82 6.67
C ALA A 381 15.94 7.53 6.54
N LEU A 382 16.58 6.98 7.59
CA LEU A 382 17.97 6.56 7.54
C LEU A 382 18.20 5.47 6.49
N PHE A 383 17.33 4.45 6.41
CA PHE A 383 17.44 3.43 5.36
C PHE A 383 17.29 4.00 3.95
N VAL A 384 16.37 4.95 3.75
CA VAL A 384 16.21 5.66 2.46
C VAL A 384 17.45 6.49 2.13
N ILE A 385 18.11 7.10 3.12
CA ILE A 385 19.39 7.82 2.95
C ILE A 385 20.53 6.83 2.64
N SER A 386 20.50 5.60 3.12
CA SER A 386 21.53 4.60 2.84
C SER A 386 21.39 3.94 1.46
N MET A 387 20.26 4.14 0.77
CA MET A 387 20.03 3.58 -0.57
C MET A 387 21.00 4.16 -1.61
N PRO A 388 21.48 3.35 -2.57
CA PRO A 388 22.31 3.84 -3.67
C PRO A 388 21.59 4.93 -4.50
N ARG A 389 22.35 5.90 -5.02
CA ARG A 389 21.80 6.93 -5.95
C ARG A 389 21.75 6.33 -7.36
N ASN A 390 20.54 6.06 -7.84
CA ASN A 390 20.00 5.73 -9.19
C ASN A 390 20.89 5.73 -10.47
N LYS A 391 22.20 5.49 -10.42
CA LYS A 391 23.06 5.60 -11.61
C LYS A 391 23.03 4.40 -12.55
N THR A 392 22.58 3.21 -12.15
CA THR A 392 22.98 1.99 -12.87
C THR A 392 21.92 1.29 -13.74
N VAL A 393 20.61 1.51 -13.58
CA VAL A 393 19.61 0.68 -14.31
C VAL A 393 19.16 1.28 -15.66
N CYS A 394 19.23 2.60 -15.84
CA CYS A 394 18.94 3.23 -17.14
C CYS A 394 20.07 3.00 -18.16
N GLU A 395 21.31 2.82 -17.73
CA GLU A 395 22.44 2.68 -18.66
C GLU A 395 22.57 1.26 -19.24
N VAL A 396 22.23 0.22 -18.48
CA VAL A 396 22.33 -1.18 -18.95
C VAL A 396 21.38 -1.45 -20.13
N SER A 397 20.17 -0.88 -20.13
CA SER A 397 19.26 -0.97 -21.29
C SER A 397 19.73 -0.17 -22.50
N THR A 398 20.50 0.89 -22.27
CA THR A 398 20.99 1.75 -23.35
C THR A 398 22.22 1.13 -24.03
N GLN A 399 23.13 0.52 -23.26
CA GLN A 399 24.29 -0.19 -23.80
C GLN A 399 23.91 -1.48 -24.54
N ALA A 400 22.91 -2.24 -24.05
CA ALA A 400 22.41 -3.42 -24.74
C ALA A 400 21.74 -3.07 -26.09
N GLY A 401 20.98 -1.96 -26.15
CA GLY A 401 20.35 -1.49 -27.39
C GLY A 401 21.34 -0.92 -28.41
N THR A 402 22.41 -0.26 -27.98
CA THR A 402 23.43 0.27 -28.91
C THR A 402 24.36 -0.80 -29.45
N ALA A 403 24.59 -1.89 -28.71
CA ALA A 403 25.45 -2.99 -29.17
C ALA A 403 24.82 -3.82 -30.31
N ASP A 404 23.48 -3.92 -30.34
CA ASP A 404 22.76 -4.64 -31.40
C ASP A 404 22.60 -3.81 -32.68
N ILE A 405 22.42 -2.49 -32.58
CA ILE A 405 22.31 -1.60 -33.74
C ILE A 405 23.66 -1.47 -34.47
N GLY A 406 24.78 -1.52 -33.75
CA GLY A 406 26.13 -1.49 -34.34
C GLY A 406 26.51 -2.74 -35.13
N LYS A 407 25.87 -3.89 -34.87
CA LYS A 407 26.14 -5.16 -35.59
C LYS A 407 25.24 -5.38 -36.81
N GLN A 408 24.08 -4.74 -36.88
CA GLN A 408 23.19 -4.82 -38.05
C GLN A 408 23.51 -3.79 -39.14
N ALA A 409 24.40 -2.83 -38.88
CA ALA A 409 24.79 -1.80 -39.86
C ALA A 409 26.04 -2.15 -40.70
N ILE A 410 26.63 -3.34 -40.52
CA ILE A 410 27.87 -3.77 -41.22
C ILE A 410 27.76 -5.24 -41.70
N GLY A 411 26.56 -5.69 -42.08
CA GLY A 411 26.31 -7.02 -42.63
C GLY A 411 25.77 -6.97 -44.04
#